data_AF-A0A2E3TP52-F1
#
_entry.id   AF-A0A2E3TP52-F1
#
_cell.length_a   1.000
_cell.length_b   1.000
_cell.length_c   1.000
_cell.angle_alpha   90.00
_cell.angle_beta   90.00
_cell.angle_gamma   90.00
#
_symmetry.space_group_name_H-M   'P 1'
#
loop_
_entity.id
_entity.type
_entity.pdbx_description
1 polymer ?
#
loop_
_entity_poly.entity_id
_entity_poly.type
_entity_poly.pdbx_seq_one_letter_code
_entity_poly.pdbx_strand_id
1 'polypeptide(L)'
;MFKFFTQKKWFLWAYLGSAVILTSLWLSVQIDVQINEWFGGFYDMIQKALGTPNAVTMEEYIGGLWSFAKLAAMWIVLGLATSFLTSHFLFRWRSSMVEFYHSVYDKARTIEGASQRVQEDTIRFSRIMEGLGTSLIESVMVLVEYFPLLMGLSVGIPIMWFGDWEYGLVTGALIWAVGGTILMIGLAWILRLVGIEYDLQKREAAYRKVLVIAEDDGTVRPKTLNELFEGVRLIHYKSYLFYLYFNIGRLAYLQINVLVAYIVLAPAIVAGVMTLGVMQQIIRAFGRVEGSLQYLFNSWPTIIELASVYKRLKEFESQIESMTELETE
;
A
#
# COMPACT_ATOMS: atom_id res chain seq x y z
N MET A 1 3.34 19.98 13.17
CA MET A 1 2.59 18.85 12.58
C MET A 1 1.92 17.96 13.64
N PHE A 2 2.59 17.67 14.76
CA PHE A 2 2.13 16.70 15.77
C PHE A 2 1.30 17.28 16.92
N LYS A 3 0.90 18.57 16.83
CA LYS A 3 0.11 19.23 17.88
C LYS A 3 -1.24 18.56 18.15
N PHE A 4 -1.75 17.78 17.20
CA PHE A 4 -2.91 16.91 17.39
C PHE A 4 -2.78 15.94 18.57
N PHE A 5 -1.60 15.35 18.76
CA PHE A 5 -1.37 14.36 19.81
C PHE A 5 -0.98 15.01 21.14
N THR A 6 -0.57 16.28 21.15
CA THR A 6 -0.09 16.95 22.37
C THR A 6 -1.10 17.92 22.99
N GLN A 7 -2.04 18.47 22.20
CA GLN A 7 -3.02 19.43 22.70
C GLN A 7 -4.22 18.74 23.39
N LYS A 8 -4.58 19.21 24.59
CA LYS A 8 -5.73 18.71 25.37
C LYS A 8 -7.05 18.70 24.59
N LYS A 9 -7.28 19.71 23.75
CA LYS A 9 -8.48 19.82 22.89
C LYS A 9 -8.66 18.59 21.97
N TRP A 10 -7.57 18.04 21.47
CA TRP A 10 -7.58 16.95 20.49
C TRP A 10 -7.33 15.57 21.09
N PHE A 11 -6.97 15.51 22.38
CA PHE A 11 -6.56 14.29 23.08
C PHE A 11 -7.49 13.10 22.88
N LEU A 12 -8.81 13.29 23.04
CA LEU A 12 -9.78 12.20 22.86
C LEU A 12 -9.75 11.67 21.42
N TRP A 13 -9.79 12.55 20.42
CA TRP A 13 -9.70 12.12 19.02
C TRP A 13 -8.36 11.47 18.69
N ALA A 14 -7.26 12.02 19.20
CA ALA A 14 -5.92 11.53 18.94
C ALA A 14 -5.71 10.12 19.49
N TYR A 15 -6.06 9.86 20.75
CA TYR A 15 -5.77 8.58 21.41
C TYR A 15 -6.92 7.59 21.31
N LEU A 16 -8.16 7.99 21.63
CA LEU A 16 -9.31 7.10 21.54
C LEU A 16 -9.64 6.79 20.08
N GLY A 17 -9.57 7.80 19.20
CA GLY A 17 -9.77 7.59 17.76
C GLY A 17 -8.72 6.64 17.17
N SER A 18 -7.44 6.82 17.52
CA SER A 18 -6.39 5.87 17.10
C SER A 18 -6.66 4.48 17.64
N ALA A 19 -6.97 4.33 18.93
CA ALA A 19 -7.27 3.02 19.53
C ALA A 19 -8.42 2.31 18.82
N VAL A 20 -9.53 3.01 18.55
CA VAL A 20 -10.68 2.43 17.82
C VAL A 20 -10.30 2.01 16.41
N ILE A 21 -9.57 2.85 15.66
CA ILE A 21 -9.12 2.49 14.30
C ILE A 21 -8.22 1.25 14.34
N LEU A 22 -7.24 1.21 15.24
CA LEU A 22 -6.31 0.07 15.37
C LEU A 22 -7.02 -1.21 15.78
N THR A 23 -7.98 -1.14 16.71
CA THR A 23 -8.81 -2.28 17.09
C THR A 23 -9.67 -2.75 15.92
N SER A 24 -10.25 -1.83 15.14
CA SER A 24 -11.02 -2.20 13.95
C SER A 24 -10.16 -2.87 12.87
N LEU A 25 -8.92 -2.42 12.66
CA LEU A 25 -7.98 -3.09 11.75
C LEU A 25 -7.69 -4.52 12.22
N TRP A 26 -7.44 -4.72 13.51
CA TRP A 26 -7.24 -6.06 14.06
C TRP A 26 -8.46 -6.95 13.88
N LEU A 27 -9.67 -6.45 14.16
CA LEU A 27 -10.92 -7.17 13.93
C LEU A 27 -11.12 -7.52 12.44
N SER A 28 -10.70 -6.65 11.52
CA SER A 28 -10.75 -6.93 10.08
C SER A 28 -9.88 -8.13 9.72
N VAL A 29 -8.66 -8.20 10.25
CA VAL A 29 -7.76 -9.35 10.05
C VAL A 29 -8.35 -10.63 10.64
N GLN A 30 -8.98 -10.56 11.82
CA GLN A 30 -9.65 -11.72 12.42
C GLN A 30 -10.82 -12.24 11.57
N ILE A 31 -11.60 -11.34 10.97
CA ILE A 31 -12.65 -11.73 10.02
C ILE A 31 -12.04 -12.38 8.77
N ASP A 32 -10.90 -11.86 8.29
CA ASP A 32 -10.19 -12.44 7.15
C ASP A 32 -9.69 -13.87 7.42
N VAL A 33 -9.17 -14.12 8.63
CA VAL A 33 -8.79 -15.48 9.07
C VAL A 33 -10.00 -16.41 9.09
N GLN A 34 -11.13 -15.97 9.63
CA GLN A 34 -12.38 -16.74 9.61
C GLN A 34 -12.90 -17.00 8.19
N ILE A 35 -12.73 -16.04 7.28
CA ILE A 35 -13.05 -16.24 5.86
C ILE A 35 -12.13 -17.30 5.24
N ASN A 36 -10.84 -17.31 5.59
CA ASN A 36 -9.92 -18.35 5.14
C ASN A 36 -10.35 -19.74 5.64
N GLU A 37 -10.68 -19.86 6.93
CA GLU A 37 -11.22 -21.09 7.51
C GLU A 37 -12.48 -21.56 6.80
N TRP A 38 -13.44 -20.64 6.60
CA TRP A 38 -14.69 -20.89 5.89
C TRP A 38 -14.44 -21.42 4.48
N PHE A 39 -13.50 -20.81 3.76
CA PHE A 39 -13.15 -21.27 2.42
C PHE A 39 -12.65 -22.71 2.42
N GLY A 40 -11.86 -23.13 3.41
CA GLY A 40 -11.42 -24.52 3.50
C GLY A 40 -12.61 -25.49 3.57
N GLY A 41 -13.50 -25.29 4.54
CA GLY A 41 -14.69 -26.13 4.68
C GLY A 41 -15.62 -26.07 3.47
N PHE A 42 -15.77 -24.89 2.85
CA PHE A 42 -16.58 -24.75 1.65
C PHE A 42 -16.00 -25.50 0.46
N TYR A 43 -14.68 -25.43 0.23
CA TYR A 43 -14.04 -26.15 -0.86
C TYR A 43 -14.01 -27.67 -0.64
N ASP A 44 -13.92 -28.15 0.60
CA ASP A 44 -14.11 -29.57 0.92
C ASP A 44 -15.53 -30.04 0.59
N MET A 45 -16.54 -29.22 0.90
CA MET A 45 -17.93 -29.48 0.51
C MET A 45 -18.09 -29.50 -1.02
N ILE A 46 -17.46 -28.57 -1.75
CA ILE A 46 -17.45 -28.58 -3.22
C ILE A 46 -16.80 -29.86 -3.75
N GLN A 47 -15.64 -30.25 -3.22
CA GLN A 47 -14.94 -31.47 -3.63
C GLN A 47 -15.84 -32.70 -3.45
N LYS A 48 -16.54 -32.81 -2.31
CA LYS A 48 -17.50 -33.89 -2.03
C LYS A 48 -18.67 -33.87 -3.02
N ALA A 49 -19.26 -32.71 -3.27
CA ALA A 49 -20.39 -32.55 -4.18
C ALA A 49 -20.05 -32.93 -5.64
N LEU A 50 -18.85 -32.59 -6.09
CA LEU A 50 -18.37 -32.91 -7.44
C LEU A 50 -17.93 -34.38 -7.57
N GLY A 51 -17.42 -34.98 -6.50
CA GLY A 51 -16.94 -36.36 -6.50
C GLY A 51 -18.06 -37.41 -6.47
N THR A 52 -19.23 -37.08 -5.90
CA THR A 52 -20.36 -38.02 -5.80
C THR A 52 -21.69 -37.28 -5.97
N PRO A 53 -22.52 -37.65 -6.97
CA PRO A 53 -23.83 -37.04 -7.16
C PRO A 53 -24.69 -37.10 -5.89
N ASN A 54 -25.35 -35.99 -5.55
CA ASN A 54 -26.22 -35.84 -4.37
C ASN A 54 -25.54 -36.09 -3.00
N ALA A 55 -24.21 -36.07 -2.92
CA ALA A 55 -23.48 -36.20 -1.65
C ALA A 55 -23.52 -34.95 -0.76
N VAL A 56 -23.97 -33.83 -1.32
CA VAL A 56 -24.26 -32.56 -0.64
C VAL A 56 -25.66 -32.13 -1.06
N THR A 57 -26.48 -31.79 -0.07
CA THR A 57 -27.84 -31.31 -0.31
C THR A 57 -27.84 -29.84 -0.75
N MET A 58 -28.87 -29.42 -1.47
CA MET A 58 -29.02 -28.00 -1.83
C MET A 58 -29.13 -27.12 -0.58
N GLU A 59 -29.73 -27.62 0.50
CA GLU A 59 -29.82 -26.90 1.78
C GLU A 59 -28.46 -26.67 2.42
N GLU A 60 -27.58 -27.68 2.48
CA GLU A 60 -26.20 -27.54 2.95
C GLU A 60 -25.41 -26.54 2.10
N TYR A 61 -25.53 -26.62 0.78
CA TYR A 61 -24.83 -25.73 -0.14
C TYR A 61 -25.25 -24.27 0.03
N ILE A 62 -26.56 -23.99 0.04
CA ILE A 62 -27.11 -22.65 0.27
C ILE A 62 -26.78 -22.17 1.69
N GLY A 63 -26.80 -23.07 2.69
CA GLY A 63 -26.38 -22.80 4.05
C GLY A 63 -24.92 -22.34 4.13
N GLY A 64 -24.03 -22.96 3.36
CA GLY A 64 -22.63 -22.52 3.19
C GLY A 64 -22.53 -21.11 2.62
N LEU A 65 -23.27 -20.80 1.56
CA LEU A 65 -23.28 -19.44 0.98
C LEU A 65 -23.85 -18.40 1.97
N TRP A 66 -24.84 -18.77 2.77
CA TRP A 66 -25.39 -17.90 3.82
C TRP A 66 -24.46 -17.67 5.00
N SER A 67 -23.64 -18.65 5.38
CA SER A 67 -22.60 -18.41 6.38
C SER A 67 -21.52 -17.47 5.85
N PHE A 68 -21.14 -17.56 4.56
CA PHE A 68 -20.25 -16.58 3.93
C PHE A 68 -20.87 -15.18 3.89
N ALA A 69 -22.14 -15.07 3.50
CA ALA A 69 -22.83 -13.78 3.42
C ALA A 69 -22.83 -13.06 4.78
N LYS A 70 -22.92 -13.78 5.90
CA LYS A 70 -22.80 -13.21 7.25
C LYS A 70 -21.39 -12.67 7.51
N LEU A 71 -20.34 -13.44 7.20
CA LEU A 71 -18.95 -12.99 7.32
C LEU A 71 -18.68 -11.75 6.45
N ALA A 72 -19.11 -11.79 5.19
CA ALA A 72 -18.98 -10.68 4.26
C ALA A 72 -19.73 -9.43 4.75
N ALA A 73 -20.95 -9.58 5.27
CA ALA A 73 -21.71 -8.46 5.83
C ALA A 73 -21.01 -7.84 7.05
N MET A 74 -20.47 -8.66 7.97
CA MET A 74 -19.69 -8.16 9.10
C MET A 74 -18.45 -7.40 8.65
N TRP A 75 -17.71 -7.96 7.68
CA TRP A 75 -16.54 -7.31 7.10
C TRP A 75 -16.88 -5.97 6.45
N ILE A 76 -17.96 -5.90 5.66
CA ILE A 76 -18.44 -4.67 5.01
C ILE A 76 -18.82 -3.62 6.06
N VAL A 77 -19.62 -3.99 7.07
CA VAL A 77 -20.05 -3.06 8.12
C VAL A 77 -18.85 -2.49 8.89
N LEU A 78 -17.90 -3.35 9.27
CA LEU A 78 -16.68 -2.94 9.95
C LEU A 78 -15.83 -2.03 9.05
N GLY A 79 -15.65 -2.39 7.78
CA GLY A 79 -14.88 -1.60 6.82
C GLY A 79 -15.47 -0.22 6.57
N LEU A 80 -16.79 -0.12 6.40
CA LEU A 80 -17.50 1.16 6.24
C LEU A 80 -17.40 2.03 7.50
N ALA A 81 -17.59 1.45 8.68
CA ALA A 81 -17.47 2.17 9.95
C ALA A 81 -16.03 2.68 10.15
N THR A 82 -15.03 1.84 9.87
CA THR A 82 -13.61 2.20 9.98
C THR A 82 -13.25 3.31 8.99
N SER A 83 -13.64 3.18 7.72
CA SER A 83 -13.40 4.20 6.70
C SER A 83 -14.02 5.56 7.06
N PHE A 84 -15.24 5.55 7.59
CA PHE A 84 -15.91 6.76 8.06
C PHE A 84 -15.17 7.41 9.24
N LEU A 85 -14.79 6.62 10.25
CA LEU A 85 -14.03 7.11 11.41
C LEU A 85 -12.65 7.66 11.02
N THR A 86 -11.92 6.94 10.17
CA THR A 86 -10.63 7.37 9.64
C THR A 86 -10.73 8.70 8.90
N SER A 87 -11.75 8.88 8.06
CA SER A 87 -11.99 10.15 7.35
C SER A 87 -12.20 11.33 8.33
N HIS A 88 -12.95 11.11 9.40
CA HIS A 88 -13.16 12.11 10.45
C HIS A 88 -11.89 12.39 11.24
N PHE A 89 -11.16 11.35 11.62
CA PHE A 89 -9.89 11.43 12.33
C PHE A 89 -8.88 12.28 11.54
N LEU A 90 -8.72 11.99 10.24
CA LEU A 90 -7.86 12.75 9.34
C LEU A 90 -8.24 14.23 9.26
N PHE A 91 -9.54 14.51 9.14
CA PHE A 91 -10.02 15.89 9.10
C PHE A 91 -9.73 16.64 10.40
N ARG A 92 -9.88 15.99 11.57
CA ARG A 92 -9.55 16.59 12.88
C ARG A 92 -8.05 16.80 13.06
N TRP A 93 -7.23 15.84 12.61
CA TRP A 93 -5.78 16.01 12.61
C TRP A 93 -5.39 17.21 11.75
N ARG A 94 -5.91 17.31 10.53
CA ARG A 94 -5.69 18.48 9.66
C ARG A 94 -6.17 19.78 10.32
N SER A 95 -7.34 19.77 10.96
CA SER A 95 -7.89 20.94 11.66
C SER A 95 -6.92 21.45 12.73
N SER A 96 -6.29 20.56 13.49
CA SER A 96 -5.29 20.95 14.49
C SER A 96 -4.04 21.61 13.87
N MET A 97 -3.62 21.18 12.68
CA MET A 97 -2.50 21.79 11.96
C MET A 97 -2.89 23.19 11.48
N VAL A 98 -4.07 23.32 10.87
CA VAL A 98 -4.59 24.59 10.35
C VAL A 98 -4.76 25.61 11.49
N GLU A 99 -5.32 25.20 12.63
CA GLU A 99 -5.46 26.05 13.82
C GLU A 99 -4.10 26.56 14.31
N PHE A 100 -3.09 25.69 14.37
CA PHE A 100 -1.74 26.12 14.72
C PHE A 100 -1.17 27.10 13.71
N TYR A 101 -1.19 26.80 12.42
CA TYR A 101 -0.63 27.71 11.42
C TYR A 101 -1.35 29.06 11.34
N HIS A 102 -2.67 29.10 11.64
CA HIS A 102 -3.40 30.36 11.76
C HIS A 102 -2.95 31.17 12.99
N SER A 103 -2.65 30.52 14.12
CA SER A 103 -2.17 31.21 15.33
C SER A 103 -0.82 31.91 15.16
N VAL A 104 -0.03 31.50 14.15
CA VAL A 104 1.28 32.06 13.82
C VAL A 104 1.29 32.71 12.42
N TYR A 105 0.10 33.01 11.86
CA TYR A 105 -0.03 33.41 10.46
C TYR A 105 0.73 34.68 10.11
N ASP A 106 0.77 35.66 11.01
CA ASP A 106 1.47 36.92 10.80
C ASP A 106 2.97 36.74 10.56
N LYS A 107 3.56 35.70 11.15
CA LYS A 107 4.94 35.27 10.93
C LYS A 107 5.04 34.36 9.72
N ALA A 108 4.20 33.32 9.69
CA ALA A 108 4.22 32.32 8.65
C ALA A 108 4.08 32.92 7.24
N ARG A 109 3.28 33.98 7.06
CA ARG A 109 3.05 34.64 5.76
C ARG A 109 4.29 35.30 5.16
N THR A 110 5.34 35.55 5.95
CA THR A 110 6.60 36.13 5.43
C THR A 110 7.51 35.07 4.81
N ILE A 111 7.19 33.78 5.00
CA ILE A 111 7.92 32.66 4.43
C ILE A 111 7.36 32.37 3.03
N GLU A 112 8.25 32.23 2.06
CA GLU A 112 7.87 31.91 0.68
C GLU A 112 7.07 30.60 0.60
N GLY A 113 5.94 30.63 -0.11
CA GLY A 113 5.08 29.46 -0.29
C GLY A 113 4.30 29.04 0.95
N ALA A 114 4.18 29.90 1.98
CA ALA A 114 3.45 29.60 3.21
C ALA A 114 2.01 29.09 2.97
N SER A 115 1.26 29.70 2.04
CA SER A 115 -0.09 29.26 1.69
C SER A 115 -0.10 27.82 1.14
N GLN A 116 0.87 27.46 0.29
CA GLN A 116 1.03 26.12 -0.23
C GLN A 116 1.38 25.13 0.90
N ARG A 117 2.30 25.48 1.80
CA ARG A 117 2.66 24.63 2.95
C ARG A 117 1.45 24.35 3.83
N VAL A 118 0.71 25.39 4.20
CA VAL A 118 -0.44 25.30 5.11
C VAL A 118 -1.60 24.53 4.47
N GLN A 119 -1.85 24.70 3.16
CA GLN A 119 -2.96 24.03 2.49
C GLN A 119 -2.59 22.66 1.92
N GLU A 120 -1.63 22.62 0.99
CA GLU A 120 -1.35 21.43 0.19
C GLU A 120 -0.51 20.41 0.97
N ASP A 121 0.58 20.85 1.60
CA ASP A 121 1.49 19.92 2.30
C ASP A 121 0.84 19.32 3.56
N THR A 122 0.01 20.06 4.30
CA THR A 122 -0.72 19.50 5.46
C THR A 122 -1.73 18.41 5.07
N ILE A 123 -2.42 18.59 3.94
CA ILE A 123 -3.34 17.59 3.38
C ILE A 123 -2.56 16.35 2.97
N ARG A 124 -1.49 16.53 2.19
CA ARG A 124 -0.66 15.41 1.73
C ARG A 124 -0.05 14.67 2.92
N PHE A 125 0.52 15.39 3.88
CA PHE A 125 1.12 14.79 5.07
C PHE A 125 0.14 13.92 5.85
N SER A 126 -1.02 14.48 6.21
CA SER A 126 -2.02 13.74 7.00
C SER A 126 -2.55 12.51 6.26
N ARG A 127 -2.87 12.63 4.97
CA ARG A 127 -3.35 11.51 4.14
C ARG A 127 -2.29 10.41 3.98
N ILE A 128 -1.05 10.78 3.67
CA ILE A 128 0.01 9.82 3.47
C ILE A 128 0.37 9.12 4.78
N MET A 129 0.46 9.87 5.89
CA MET A 129 0.74 9.30 7.22
C MET A 129 -0.31 8.29 7.66
N GLU A 130 -1.60 8.60 7.45
CA GLU A 130 -2.66 7.66 7.76
C GLU A 130 -2.60 6.45 6.86
N GLY A 131 -2.59 6.62 5.54
CA GLY A 131 -2.57 5.50 4.60
C GLY A 131 -1.39 4.57 4.82
N LEU A 132 -0.17 5.10 4.98
CA LEU A 132 1.02 4.30 5.30
C LEU A 132 0.96 3.70 6.71
N GLY A 133 0.44 4.43 7.69
CA GLY A 133 0.35 3.96 9.07
C GLY A 133 -0.63 2.79 9.21
N THR A 134 -1.84 2.94 8.68
CA THR A 134 -2.89 1.91 8.75
C THR A 134 -2.51 0.67 7.97
N SER A 135 -2.00 0.82 6.74
CA SER A 135 -1.54 -0.31 5.92
C SER A 135 -0.30 -1.02 6.48
N LEU A 136 0.64 -0.30 7.11
CA LEU A 136 1.77 -0.94 7.80
C LEU A 136 1.27 -1.81 8.97
N ILE A 137 0.39 -1.25 9.79
CA ILE A 137 -0.15 -1.96 10.97
C ILE A 137 -0.97 -3.16 10.54
N GLU A 138 -1.82 -3.00 9.52
CA GLU A 138 -2.57 -4.09 8.92
C GLU A 138 -1.63 -5.18 8.40
N SER A 139 -0.58 -4.83 7.65
CA SER A 139 0.40 -5.80 7.14
C SER A 139 1.11 -6.56 8.26
N VAL A 140 1.44 -5.89 9.37
CA VAL A 140 2.03 -6.55 10.55
C VAL A 140 1.02 -7.48 11.22
N MET A 141 -0.23 -7.04 11.40
CA MET A 141 -1.29 -7.88 11.98
C MET A 141 -1.58 -9.11 11.12
N VAL A 142 -1.70 -8.94 9.81
CA VAL A 142 -1.85 -10.04 8.85
C VAL A 142 -0.68 -11.00 8.99
N LEU A 143 0.57 -10.51 9.05
CA LEU A 143 1.72 -11.38 9.24
C LEU A 143 1.65 -12.14 10.59
N VAL A 144 1.28 -11.48 11.69
CA VAL A 144 1.18 -12.10 13.02
C VAL A 144 0.12 -13.22 13.05
N GLU A 145 -0.99 -13.06 12.34
CA GLU A 145 -2.08 -14.05 12.31
C GLU A 145 -1.84 -15.15 11.27
N TYR A 146 -1.42 -14.78 10.06
CA TYR A 146 -1.27 -15.73 8.95
C TYR A 146 0.04 -16.51 8.97
N PHE A 147 1.09 -15.99 9.61
CA PHE A 147 2.34 -16.74 9.77
C PHE A 147 2.14 -18.04 10.57
N PRO A 148 1.61 -18.03 11.81
CA PRO A 148 1.36 -19.25 12.56
C PRO A 148 0.30 -20.12 11.91
N LEU A 149 -0.73 -19.54 11.29
CA LEU A 149 -1.74 -20.29 10.55
C LEU A 149 -1.11 -21.06 9.38
N LEU A 150 -0.24 -20.40 8.59
CA LEU A 150 0.44 -21.04 7.45
C LEU A 150 1.38 -22.16 7.91
N MET A 151 2.06 -22.00 9.05
CA MET A 151 2.86 -23.07 9.66
C MET A 151 1.98 -24.21 10.18
N GLY A 152 0.85 -23.93 10.80
CA GLY A 152 -0.06 -24.96 11.28
C GLY A 152 -0.62 -25.80 10.14
N LEU A 153 -0.95 -25.15 9.02
CA LEU A 153 -1.43 -25.84 7.82
C LEU A 153 -0.33 -26.59 7.06
N SER A 154 0.96 -26.25 7.24
CA SER A 154 2.07 -26.90 6.54
C SER A 154 2.55 -28.20 7.19
N VAL A 155 2.16 -28.47 8.44
CA VAL A 155 2.63 -29.64 9.19
C VAL A 155 2.26 -30.93 8.47
N GLY A 156 3.28 -31.75 8.16
CA GLY A 156 3.10 -33.07 7.53
C GLY A 156 2.80 -33.01 6.02
N ILE A 157 2.99 -31.85 5.39
CA ILE A 157 2.79 -31.68 3.95
C ILE A 157 4.15 -31.61 3.24
N PRO A 158 4.40 -32.46 2.22
CA PRO A 158 5.63 -32.40 1.46
C PRO A 158 5.64 -31.18 0.54
N ILE A 159 6.59 -30.27 0.79
CA ILE A 159 6.73 -29.01 0.10
C ILE A 159 7.89 -29.08 -0.91
N MET A 160 7.69 -28.54 -2.12
CA MET A 160 8.73 -28.50 -3.14
C MET A 160 9.98 -27.76 -2.63
N TRP A 161 11.17 -28.34 -2.89
CA TRP A 161 12.49 -27.87 -2.43
C TRP A 161 12.75 -27.93 -0.91
N PHE A 162 11.72 -28.04 -0.07
CA PHE A 162 11.85 -28.00 1.40
C PHE A 162 11.46 -29.31 2.11
N GLY A 163 10.86 -30.28 1.41
CA GLY A 163 10.40 -31.54 2.01
C GLY A 163 9.31 -31.28 3.05
N ASP A 164 9.34 -32.04 4.15
CA ASP A 164 8.34 -31.96 5.23
C ASP A 164 8.69 -30.91 6.30
N TRP A 165 9.57 -29.96 5.97
CA TRP A 165 9.99 -28.92 6.91
C TRP A 165 8.85 -27.94 7.20
N GLU A 166 8.49 -27.78 8.47
CA GLU A 166 7.35 -26.96 8.92
C GLU A 166 7.40 -25.50 8.43
N TYR A 167 8.60 -24.92 8.29
CA TYR A 167 8.77 -23.55 7.79
C TYR A 167 8.87 -23.47 6.26
N GLY A 168 8.71 -24.57 5.51
CA GLY A 168 8.94 -24.61 4.06
C GLY A 168 8.05 -23.63 3.28
N LEU A 169 6.75 -23.57 3.61
CA LEU A 169 5.78 -22.68 2.95
C LEU A 169 6.05 -21.20 3.26
N VAL A 170 6.31 -20.89 4.54
CA VAL A 170 6.67 -19.54 5.00
C VAL A 170 7.98 -19.07 4.36
N THR A 171 8.99 -19.94 4.33
CA THR A 171 10.29 -19.65 3.72
C THR A 171 10.14 -19.45 2.21
N GLY A 172 9.32 -20.26 1.55
CA GLY A 172 8.96 -20.08 0.15
C GLY A 172 8.29 -18.72 -0.11
N ALA A 173 7.34 -18.31 0.74
CA ALA A 173 6.70 -17.00 0.66
C ALA A 173 7.71 -15.86 0.83
N LEU A 174 8.63 -15.98 1.79
CA LEU A 174 9.68 -15.00 2.03
C LEU A 174 10.65 -14.88 0.85
N ILE A 175 11.16 -16.02 0.35
CA ILE A 175 12.06 -16.05 -0.81
C ILE A 175 11.39 -15.43 -2.02
N TRP A 176 10.11 -15.74 -2.25
CA TRP A 176 9.37 -15.19 -3.36
C TRP A 176 9.11 -13.68 -3.21
N ALA A 177 8.71 -13.22 -2.02
CA ALA A 177 8.47 -11.82 -1.73
C ALA A 177 9.75 -10.97 -1.94
N VAL A 178 10.85 -11.42 -1.35
CA VAL A 178 12.16 -10.75 -1.45
C VAL A 178 12.74 -10.88 -2.86
N GLY A 179 12.68 -12.08 -3.45
CA GLY A 179 13.21 -12.36 -4.78
C GLY A 179 12.48 -11.57 -5.87
N GLY A 180 11.14 -11.51 -5.81
CA GLY A 180 10.31 -10.72 -6.71
C GLY A 180 10.64 -9.23 -6.64
N THR A 181 10.86 -8.72 -5.43
CA THR A 181 11.31 -7.35 -5.23
C THR A 181 12.67 -7.09 -5.85
N ILE A 182 13.67 -7.92 -5.56
CA ILE A 182 15.03 -7.78 -6.11
C ILE A 182 14.98 -7.84 -7.63
N LEU A 183 14.14 -8.71 -8.20
CA LEU A 183 13.92 -8.83 -9.63
C LEU A 183 13.34 -7.53 -10.22
N MET A 184 12.33 -6.92 -9.57
CA MET A 184 11.76 -5.64 -10.01
C MET A 184 12.79 -4.50 -9.95
N ILE A 185 13.58 -4.42 -8.87
CA ILE A 185 14.64 -3.42 -8.72
C ILE A 185 15.70 -3.61 -9.80
N GLY A 186 16.14 -4.85 -10.02
CA GLY A 186 17.10 -5.21 -11.06
C GLY A 186 16.59 -4.84 -12.45
N LEU A 187 15.32 -5.13 -12.76
CA LEU A 187 14.70 -4.77 -14.03
C LEU A 187 14.64 -3.25 -14.24
N ALA A 188 14.22 -2.50 -13.22
CA ALA A 188 14.18 -1.03 -13.27
C ALA A 188 15.58 -0.42 -13.46
N TRP A 189 16.60 -1.01 -12.83
CA TRP A 189 17.99 -0.60 -12.96
C TRP A 189 18.58 -0.91 -14.35
N ILE A 190 18.36 -2.12 -14.87
CA ILE A 190 18.81 -2.53 -16.22
C ILE A 190 18.21 -1.61 -17.30
N LEU A 191 16.92 -1.31 -17.17
CA LEU A 191 16.20 -0.39 -18.06
C LEU A 191 16.53 1.08 -17.81
N ARG A 192 17.33 1.40 -16.79
CA ARG A 192 17.73 2.77 -16.40
C ARG A 192 16.54 3.71 -16.24
N LEU A 193 15.42 3.22 -15.68
CA LEU A 193 14.17 3.98 -15.58
C LEU A 193 14.34 5.31 -14.83
N VAL A 194 15.13 5.31 -13.76
CA VAL A 194 15.45 6.53 -12.99
C VAL A 194 16.15 7.59 -13.86
N GLY A 195 17.06 7.16 -14.75
CA GLY A 195 17.75 8.07 -15.66
C GLY A 195 16.81 8.65 -16.72
N ILE A 196 15.86 7.85 -17.22
CA ILE A 196 14.84 8.30 -18.17
C ILE A 196 13.92 9.34 -17.51
N GLU A 197 13.48 9.09 -16.28
CA GLU A 197 12.64 10.01 -15.52
C GLU A 197 13.37 11.34 -15.24
N TYR A 198 14.66 11.28 -14.91
CA TYR A 198 15.48 12.48 -14.76
C TYR A 198 15.59 13.28 -16.07
N ASP A 199 15.86 12.61 -17.19
CA ASP A 199 15.93 13.26 -18.50
C ASP A 199 14.57 13.88 -18.90
N LEU A 200 13.46 13.22 -18.56
CA LEU A 200 12.09 13.71 -18.76
C LEU A 200 11.89 15.03 -18.01
N GLN A 201 12.13 15.04 -16.70
CA GLN A 201 12.00 16.22 -15.84
C GLN A 201 12.89 17.37 -16.32
N LYS A 202 14.12 17.07 -16.73
CA LYS A 202 15.05 18.07 -17.29
C LYS A 202 14.51 18.73 -18.56
N ARG A 203 13.94 17.93 -19.48
CA ARG A 203 13.37 18.44 -20.75
C ARG A 203 12.10 19.25 -20.50
N GLU A 204 11.22 18.81 -19.59
CA GLU A 204 10.02 19.55 -19.21
C GLU A 204 10.33 20.86 -18.48
N ALA A 205 11.31 20.86 -17.58
CA ALA A 205 11.76 22.07 -16.90
C ALA A 205 12.35 23.09 -17.89
N ALA A 206 13.14 22.64 -18.87
CA ALA A 206 13.66 23.49 -19.93
C ALA A 206 12.53 24.11 -20.77
N TYR A 207 11.54 23.30 -21.16
CA TYR A 207 10.34 23.77 -21.85
C TYR A 207 9.58 24.84 -21.04
N ARG A 208 9.30 24.56 -19.76
CA ARG A 208 8.64 25.50 -18.84
C ARG A 208 9.41 26.81 -18.73
N LYS A 209 10.75 26.77 -18.63
CA LYS A 209 11.58 27.97 -18.54
C LYS A 209 11.42 28.89 -19.76
N VAL A 210 11.33 28.33 -20.96
CA VAL A 210 11.13 29.16 -22.17
C VAL A 210 9.76 29.81 -22.18
N LEU A 211 8.70 29.11 -21.73
CA LEU A 211 7.36 29.68 -21.64
C LEU A 211 7.30 30.85 -20.66
N VAL A 212 7.92 30.73 -19.48
CA VAL A 212 7.99 31.82 -18.49
C VAL A 212 8.71 33.04 -19.09
N ILE A 213 9.82 32.84 -19.78
CA ILE A 213 10.54 33.95 -20.45
C ILE A 213 9.67 34.63 -21.52
N ALA A 214 8.91 33.85 -22.30
CA ALA A 214 8.01 34.41 -23.32
C ALA A 214 6.77 35.10 -22.73
N GLU A 215 6.35 34.72 -21.52
CA GLU A 215 5.30 35.39 -20.76
C GLU A 215 5.79 36.73 -20.18
N ASP A 216 7.00 36.74 -19.60
CA ASP A 216 7.61 37.92 -19.00
C ASP A 216 8.09 38.94 -20.06
N ASP A 217 8.65 38.45 -21.17
CA ASP A 217 9.13 39.26 -22.28
C ASP A 217 8.22 39.06 -23.51
N GLY A 218 7.20 39.92 -23.62
CA GLY A 218 6.24 39.92 -24.73
C GLY A 218 6.84 40.17 -26.13
N THR A 219 8.16 40.40 -26.23
CA THR A 219 8.88 40.48 -27.51
C THR A 219 9.51 39.16 -27.94
N VAL A 220 9.63 38.19 -27.03
CA VAL A 220 10.16 36.85 -27.30
C VAL A 220 9.04 35.99 -27.89
N ARG A 221 9.01 35.86 -29.22
CA ARG A 221 8.17 34.82 -29.85
C ARG A 221 8.74 33.45 -29.50
N PRO A 222 7.94 32.52 -28.94
CA PRO A 222 8.38 31.16 -28.76
C PRO A 222 8.82 30.60 -30.12
N LYS A 223 9.92 29.84 -30.12
CA LYS A 223 10.29 28.99 -31.27
C LYS A 223 9.07 28.16 -31.69
N THR A 224 9.01 27.70 -32.94
CA THR A 224 7.86 26.91 -33.41
C THR A 224 7.59 25.75 -32.44
N LEU A 225 6.33 25.37 -32.27
CA LEU A 225 5.95 24.31 -31.31
C LEU A 225 6.78 23.04 -31.52
N ASN A 226 7.13 22.73 -32.77
CA ASN A 226 8.01 21.61 -33.10
C ASN A 226 9.41 21.78 -32.50
N GLU A 227 10.08 22.92 -32.69
CA GLU A 227 11.41 23.14 -32.11
C GLU A 227 11.42 23.20 -30.57
N LEU A 228 10.34 23.70 -29.97
CA LEU A 228 10.24 23.87 -28.52
C LEU A 228 9.87 22.55 -27.81
N PHE A 229 9.04 21.73 -28.44
CA PHE A 229 8.44 20.55 -27.83
C PHE A 229 9.02 19.22 -28.33
N GLU A 230 9.78 19.19 -29.42
CA GLU A 230 10.39 17.96 -29.96
C GLU A 230 11.26 17.24 -28.92
N GLY A 231 12.08 17.98 -28.18
CA GLY A 231 12.93 17.41 -27.13
C GLY A 231 12.12 16.74 -26.01
N VAL A 232 10.94 17.27 -25.68
CA VAL A 232 9.99 16.69 -24.72
C VAL A 232 9.34 15.44 -25.33
N ARG A 233 8.88 15.53 -26.58
CA ARG A 233 8.24 14.42 -27.29
C ARG A 233 9.15 13.19 -27.42
N LEU A 234 10.41 13.39 -27.79
CA LEU A 234 11.38 12.31 -27.97
C LEU A 234 11.68 11.57 -26.65
N ILE A 235 11.83 12.31 -25.54
CA ILE A 235 12.05 11.66 -24.24
C ILE A 235 10.80 10.94 -23.75
N HIS A 236 9.60 11.46 -24.02
CA HIS A 236 8.34 10.76 -23.72
C HIS A 236 8.20 9.46 -24.52
N TYR A 237 8.50 9.44 -25.82
CA TYR A 237 8.48 8.20 -26.61
C TYR A 237 9.49 7.16 -26.11
N LYS A 238 10.70 7.60 -25.75
CA LYS A 238 11.68 6.73 -25.10
C LYS A 238 11.15 6.20 -23.76
N SER A 239 10.55 7.07 -22.93
CA SER A 239 9.93 6.69 -21.67
C SER A 239 8.87 5.62 -21.88
N TYR A 240 7.91 5.84 -22.78
CA TYR A 240 6.84 4.89 -23.07
C TYR A 240 7.38 3.50 -23.47
N LEU A 241 8.42 3.45 -24.31
CA LEU A 241 9.01 2.18 -24.74
C LEU A 241 9.68 1.43 -23.58
N PHE A 242 10.42 2.13 -22.72
CA PHE A 242 11.11 1.48 -21.60
C PHE A 242 10.15 1.08 -20.47
N TYR A 243 9.11 1.88 -20.21
CA TYR A 243 8.03 1.48 -19.31
C TYR A 243 7.21 0.32 -19.88
N LEU A 244 7.06 0.20 -21.20
CA LEU A 244 6.47 -1.00 -21.82
C LEU A 244 7.30 -2.26 -21.49
N TYR A 245 8.63 -2.22 -21.67
CA TYR A 245 9.50 -3.35 -21.32
C TYR A 245 9.46 -3.70 -19.83
N PHE A 246 9.48 -2.69 -18.96
CA PHE A 246 9.32 -2.90 -17.52
C PHE A 246 7.98 -3.55 -17.19
N ASN A 247 6.89 -3.06 -17.79
CA ASN A 247 5.54 -3.58 -17.55
C ASN A 247 5.37 -5.02 -18.05
N ILE A 248 6.04 -5.43 -19.14
CA ILE A 248 6.05 -6.84 -19.56
C ILE A 248 6.63 -7.72 -18.44
N GLY A 249 7.80 -7.35 -17.89
CA GLY A 249 8.42 -8.09 -16.79
C GLY A 249 7.57 -8.08 -15.52
N ARG A 250 7.01 -6.92 -15.16
CA ARG A 250 6.10 -6.77 -14.01
C ARG A 250 4.85 -7.63 -14.15
N LEU A 251 4.19 -7.62 -15.30
CA LEU A 251 2.99 -8.43 -15.54
C LEU A 251 3.30 -9.93 -15.57
N ALA A 252 4.43 -10.33 -16.15
CA ALA A 252 4.89 -11.71 -16.12
C ALA A 252 5.14 -12.18 -14.67
N TYR A 253 5.80 -11.36 -13.85
CA TYR A 253 5.98 -11.64 -12.43
C TYR A 253 4.64 -11.82 -11.70
N LEU A 254 3.68 -10.92 -11.91
CA LEU A 254 2.36 -11.02 -11.30
C LEU A 254 1.62 -12.31 -11.71
N GLN A 255 1.72 -12.74 -12.97
CA GLN A 255 1.09 -14.00 -13.40
C GLN A 255 1.78 -15.23 -12.84
N ILE A 256 3.10 -15.20 -12.70
CA ILE A 256 3.81 -16.30 -12.02
C ILE A 256 3.43 -16.31 -10.54
N ASN A 257 3.30 -15.15 -9.88
CA ASN A 257 2.94 -15.05 -8.47
C ASN A 257 1.67 -15.85 -8.12
N VAL A 258 0.64 -15.76 -8.98
CA VAL A 258 -0.62 -16.52 -8.82
C VAL A 258 -0.40 -18.03 -8.75
N LEU A 259 0.66 -18.55 -9.39
CA LEU A 259 0.97 -19.97 -9.46
C LEU A 259 1.99 -20.44 -8.42
N VAL A 260 2.69 -19.54 -7.73
CA VAL A 260 3.81 -19.93 -6.85
C VAL A 260 3.37 -20.86 -5.73
N ALA A 261 2.27 -20.55 -5.06
CA ALA A 261 1.75 -21.43 -4.01
C ALA A 261 1.45 -22.85 -4.56
N TYR A 262 0.93 -22.96 -5.78
CA TYR A 262 0.67 -24.25 -6.44
C TYR A 262 1.97 -24.99 -6.78
N ILE A 263 3.00 -24.28 -7.25
CA ILE A 263 4.31 -24.86 -7.55
C ILE A 263 4.95 -25.39 -6.26
N VAL A 264 4.94 -24.60 -5.20
CA VAL A 264 5.49 -24.97 -3.89
C VAL A 264 4.73 -26.17 -3.30
N LEU A 265 3.42 -26.25 -3.50
CA LEU A 265 2.57 -27.37 -3.05
C LEU A 265 2.53 -28.57 -4.01
N ALA A 266 3.16 -28.51 -5.18
CA ALA A 266 2.99 -29.53 -6.22
C ALA A 266 3.23 -30.97 -5.75
N PRO A 267 4.25 -31.29 -4.92
CA PRO A 267 4.46 -32.66 -4.43
C PRO A 267 3.28 -33.17 -3.61
N ALA A 268 2.74 -32.34 -2.70
CA ALA A 268 1.58 -32.68 -1.88
C ALA A 268 0.30 -32.85 -2.69
N ILE A 269 0.08 -31.96 -3.66
CA ILE A 269 -1.08 -32.02 -4.56
C ILE A 269 -1.05 -33.32 -5.37
N VAL A 270 0.10 -33.66 -5.97
CA VAL A 270 0.26 -34.87 -6.79
C VAL A 270 0.18 -36.14 -5.94
N ALA A 271 0.68 -36.10 -4.69
CA ALA A 271 0.58 -37.22 -3.76
C ALA A 271 -0.83 -37.42 -3.19
N GLY A 272 -1.74 -36.43 -3.36
CA GLY A 272 -3.11 -36.52 -2.86
C GLY A 272 -3.23 -36.54 -1.33
N VAL A 273 -2.24 -35.99 -0.62
CA VAL A 273 -2.14 -36.05 0.85
C VAL A 273 -2.92 -34.93 1.56
N MET A 274 -3.62 -34.08 0.82
CA MET A 274 -4.41 -32.97 1.36
C MET A 274 -5.74 -32.81 0.63
N THR A 275 -6.72 -32.23 1.32
CA THR A 275 -8.02 -31.92 0.72
C THR A 275 -7.95 -30.62 -0.10
N LEU A 276 -8.95 -30.42 -0.97
CA LEU A 276 -9.09 -29.18 -1.72
C LEU A 276 -9.23 -27.99 -0.79
N GLY A 277 -9.95 -28.13 0.34
CA GLY A 277 -10.10 -27.11 1.36
C GLY A 277 -8.79 -26.68 2.00
N VAL A 278 -7.97 -27.63 2.45
CA VAL A 278 -6.66 -27.33 3.04
C VAL A 278 -5.75 -26.65 2.01
N MET A 279 -5.71 -27.14 0.77
CA MET A 279 -4.95 -26.51 -0.31
C MET A 279 -5.37 -25.04 -0.51
N GLN A 280 -6.68 -24.81 -0.53
CA GLN A 280 -7.28 -23.49 -0.71
C GLN A 280 -7.04 -22.55 0.47
N GLN A 281 -6.92 -23.06 1.69
CA GLN A 281 -6.51 -22.29 2.87
C GLN A 281 -5.04 -21.90 2.81
N ILE A 282 -4.17 -22.83 2.41
CA ILE A 282 -2.72 -22.57 2.29
C ILE A 282 -2.45 -21.54 1.20
N ILE A 283 -3.05 -21.67 0.02
CA ILE A 283 -2.82 -20.72 -1.09
C ILE A 283 -3.19 -19.30 -0.67
N ARG A 284 -4.34 -19.12 0.01
CA ARG A 284 -4.76 -17.83 0.55
C ARG A 284 -3.79 -17.32 1.62
N ALA A 285 -3.46 -18.16 2.59
CA ALA A 285 -2.54 -17.79 3.68
C ALA A 285 -1.14 -17.42 3.16
N PHE A 286 -0.62 -18.17 2.19
CA PHE A 286 0.62 -17.89 1.49
C PHE A 286 0.59 -16.51 0.84
N GLY A 287 -0.45 -16.18 0.08
CA GLY A 287 -0.61 -14.87 -0.55
C GLY A 287 -0.74 -13.72 0.47
N ARG A 288 -1.40 -13.96 1.60
CA ARG A 288 -1.48 -12.98 2.70
C ARG A 288 -0.12 -12.69 3.33
N VAL A 289 0.69 -13.73 3.60
CA VAL A 289 2.05 -13.60 4.12
C VAL A 289 2.96 -12.90 3.09
N GLU A 290 2.95 -13.35 1.84
CA GLU A 290 3.73 -12.78 0.74
C GLU A 290 3.44 -11.29 0.53
N GLY A 291 2.17 -10.91 0.40
CA GLY A 291 1.76 -9.52 0.23
C GLY A 291 2.15 -8.63 1.42
N SER A 292 2.04 -9.14 2.64
CA SER A 292 2.43 -8.40 3.85
C SER A 292 3.93 -8.14 3.90
N LEU A 293 4.75 -9.10 3.49
CA LEU A 293 6.21 -8.94 3.39
C LEU A 293 6.61 -7.92 2.31
N GLN A 294 5.80 -7.78 1.26
CA GLN A 294 6.04 -6.78 0.20
C GLN A 294 5.57 -5.37 0.53
N TYR A 295 4.92 -5.15 1.69
CA TYR A 295 4.38 -3.86 2.08
C TYR A 295 5.37 -2.70 1.90
N LEU A 296 6.59 -2.83 2.43
CA LEU A 296 7.60 -1.76 2.38
C LEU A 296 7.98 -1.40 0.95
N PHE A 297 8.03 -2.39 0.06
CA PHE A 297 8.39 -2.18 -1.33
C PHE A 297 7.25 -1.53 -2.12
N ASN A 298 6.02 -2.01 -1.93
CA ASN A 298 4.83 -1.44 -2.55
C ASN A 298 4.59 0.01 -2.11
N SER A 299 4.90 0.31 -0.85
CA SER A 299 4.74 1.63 -0.25
C SER A 299 5.91 2.57 -0.46
N TRP A 300 7.01 2.12 -1.09
CA TRP A 300 8.25 2.90 -1.22
C TRP A 300 8.07 4.27 -1.89
N PRO A 301 7.35 4.41 -3.03
CA PRO A 301 7.11 5.73 -3.62
C PRO A 301 6.37 6.68 -2.68
N THR A 302 5.39 6.16 -1.96
CA THR A 302 4.58 6.91 -0.99
C THR A 302 5.41 7.31 0.24
N ILE A 303 6.34 6.46 0.69
CA ILE A 303 7.30 6.77 1.76
C ILE A 303 8.24 7.91 1.33
N ILE A 304 8.73 7.90 0.08
CA ILE A 304 9.54 9.00 -0.45
C ILE A 304 8.74 10.31 -0.49
N GLU A 305 7.47 10.25 -0.95
CA GLU A 305 6.60 11.41 -0.94
C GLU A 305 6.40 11.95 0.48
N LEU A 306 6.13 11.08 1.45
CA LEU A 306 6.02 11.44 2.86
C LEU A 306 7.27 12.15 3.36
N ALA A 307 8.46 11.58 3.10
CA ALA A 307 9.73 12.14 3.54
C ALA A 307 9.95 13.55 2.96
N SER A 308 9.57 13.73 1.69
CA SER A 308 9.65 15.03 1.00
C SER A 308 8.70 16.06 1.63
N VAL A 309 7.43 15.71 1.87
CA VAL A 309 6.46 16.60 2.52
C VAL A 309 6.86 16.92 3.96
N TYR A 310 7.28 15.91 4.72
CA TYR A 310 7.73 16.06 6.10
C TYR A 310 8.92 17.01 6.21
N LYS A 311 9.92 16.88 5.34
CA LYS A 311 11.08 17.77 5.31
C LYS A 311 10.64 19.23 5.11
N ARG A 312 9.76 19.50 4.13
CA ARG A 312 9.29 20.85 3.83
C ARG A 312 8.48 21.46 4.97
N LEU A 313 7.59 20.68 5.60
CA LEU A 313 6.83 21.15 6.75
C LEU A 313 7.71 21.37 7.98
N LYS A 314 8.72 20.52 8.21
CA LYS A 314 9.67 20.70 9.31
C LYS A 314 10.55 21.93 9.13
N GLU A 315 11.05 22.18 7.92
CA GLU A 315 11.78 23.42 7.59
C GLU A 315 10.90 24.66 7.81
N PHE A 316 9.64 24.61 7.37
CA PHE A 316 8.67 25.68 7.60
C PHE A 316 8.41 25.94 9.09
N GLU A 317 8.21 24.89 9.90
CA GLU A 317 8.01 25.02 11.34
C GLU A 317 9.24 25.58 12.05
N SER A 318 10.44 25.14 11.66
CA SER A 318 11.70 25.64 12.22
C SER A 318 11.93 27.13 11.95
N GLN A 319 11.55 27.63 10.77
CA GLN A 319 11.63 29.07 10.45
C GLN A 319 10.64 29.89 11.29
N ILE A 320 9.44 29.37 11.55
CA ILE A 320 8.47 30.05 12.42
C ILE A 320 8.96 30.10 13.88
N GLU A 321 9.58 29.02 14.35
CA GLU A 321 10.16 28.94 15.70
C GLU A 321 11.31 29.95 15.87
N SER A 322 12.24 30.04 14.90
CA SER A 322 13.35 31.01 14.99
C SER A 322 12.88 32.47 14.98
N MET A 323 11.84 32.79 14.20
CA MET A 323 11.20 34.11 14.23
C MET A 323 10.53 34.42 15.57
N THR A 324 10.17 33.39 16.35
CA THR A 324 9.55 33.56 17.67
C THR A 324 10.59 33.78 18.76
N GLU A 325 11.73 33.09 18.68
CA GLU A 325 12.84 33.26 19.61
C GLU A 325 13.47 34.67 19.51
N LEU A 326 13.62 35.20 18.29
CA LEU A 326 14.15 36.55 18.04
C LEU A 326 13.26 37.70 18.58
N GLU A 327 11.98 37.47 18.86
CA GLU A 327 11.09 38.46 19.48
C GLU A 327 11.13 38.39 21.01
N THR A 328 11.63 37.30 21.58
CA THR A 328 11.71 37.08 23.03
C THR A 328 13.06 37.47 23.63
N GLU A 329 14.08 37.73 22.80
CA GLU A 329 15.38 38.33 23.18
C GLU A 329 15.36 39.86 23.12
#